data_AF-A0A0J1G9G6-F1
#
_entry.id   AF-A0A0J1G9G6-F1
#
_cell.length_a   1.000
_cell.length_b   1.000
_cell.length_c   1.000
_cell.angle_alpha   90.00
_cell.angle_beta   90.00
_cell.angle_gamma   90.00
#
_symmetry.space_group_name_H-M   'P 1'
#
loop_
_entity.id
_entity.type
_entity.pdbx_description
1 polymer ?
#
loop_
_entity_poly.entity_id
_entity_poly.type
_entity_poly.pdbx_seq_one_letter_code
_entity_poly.pdbx_strand_id
1 'polypeptide(L)'
;MEYEENKGIYMNKKVKVLILMCCLVVGMIIPMKPEAAAASRLKISGHSYPVSHKLGTSFSLKGRISSNYKIKRITAGIYNSSGKKSYYKSNIYPNTKKYNLAYSPADYALQFDRLKKGKYLYKVTAKDASGKSRTLVKRTFNVVTKTSNLKITSPVPSSDFAINAGGLYTVGGTVKSNYKITNVTAKVTDAGGATKFSRSVKPNTKTFKIGFEIDSAMSFNTLPAGTYKYIVTAKDKSGKSKTLVKRTLTVKSNTPSNPDNGSNGGSSGGSNSGGNSSGSTANFVQRTVPPDLNNGSYYSGLYNIYFNFDYLAPTGKKTSGGYNRGNCTWYACGRAREVMLQAGKSPNMSIFGPDPVGIWNANKKDKVYAYGSTPKVGSLVIFDYNSSGDAHIAMVEAIINGVPYVSESGYSMTSVKPTASNISFHYGNMYEWGAGRRILGYIYLI
;
A
#
# COMPACT_ATOMS: atom_id res chain seq x y z
N MET A 1 86.07 13.78 -18.03
CA MET A 1 87.36 14.19 -18.62
C MET A 1 87.68 13.10 -19.62
N GLU A 2 87.73 13.27 -20.94
CA GLU A 2 87.85 14.38 -21.90
C GLU A 2 87.03 13.97 -23.15
N TYR A 3 86.25 14.80 -23.83
CA TYR A 3 86.58 15.81 -24.86
C TYR A 3 87.61 15.39 -25.94
N GLU A 4 87.06 15.22 -27.17
CA GLU A 4 87.58 15.75 -28.46
C GLU A 4 88.85 15.09 -29.05
N GLU A 5 89.16 15.04 -30.36
CA GLU A 5 88.56 15.51 -31.61
C GLU A 5 89.22 14.70 -32.75
N ASN A 6 88.43 14.40 -33.77
CA ASN A 6 88.74 14.26 -35.20
C ASN A 6 90.18 14.52 -35.70
N LYS A 7 90.79 13.58 -36.46
CA LYS A 7 91.60 13.87 -37.67
C LYS A 7 91.51 12.73 -38.68
N GLY A 8 91.03 13.06 -39.88
CA GLY A 8 90.89 12.14 -41.01
C GLY A 8 92.18 11.86 -41.77
N ILE A 9 92.10 10.88 -42.67
CA ILE A 9 93.07 10.66 -43.74
C ILE A 9 92.33 10.56 -45.07
N TYR A 10 92.68 11.47 -45.97
CA TYR A 10 92.34 11.49 -47.39
C TYR A 10 93.22 10.50 -48.17
N MET A 11 92.63 9.68 -49.04
CA MET A 11 93.24 9.07 -50.25
C MET A 11 92.11 8.56 -51.16
N ASN A 12 92.16 8.47 -52.49
CA ASN A 12 92.95 9.04 -53.60
C ASN A 12 92.07 8.77 -54.87
N LYS A 13 92.05 9.67 -55.86
CA LYS A 13 91.06 9.77 -56.96
C LYS A 13 90.97 8.58 -57.94
N LYS A 14 91.74 7.50 -57.79
CA LYS A 14 91.76 6.36 -58.74
C LYS A 14 90.92 5.13 -58.32
N VAL A 15 90.25 5.15 -57.16
CA VAL A 15 89.38 4.05 -56.69
C VAL A 15 87.90 4.25 -57.11
N LYS A 16 87.55 5.36 -57.76
CA LYS A 16 86.16 5.67 -58.16
C LYS A 16 85.65 4.97 -59.43
N VAL A 17 86.50 4.25 -60.18
CA VAL A 17 86.12 3.69 -61.50
C VAL A 17 85.68 2.23 -61.46
N LEU A 18 85.93 1.49 -60.36
CA LEU A 18 85.53 0.06 -60.28
C LEU A 18 84.13 -0.18 -59.71
N ILE A 19 83.43 0.85 -59.22
CA ILE A 19 82.06 0.72 -58.64
C ILE A 19 80.97 1.18 -59.65
N LEU A 20 81.34 1.60 -60.86
CA LEU A 20 80.39 2.11 -61.87
C LEU A 20 79.99 1.09 -62.95
N MET A 21 80.43 -0.17 -62.88
CA MET A 21 80.19 -1.17 -63.94
C MET A 21 79.60 -2.50 -63.44
N CYS A 22 78.72 -2.46 -62.42
CA CYS A 22 77.85 -3.59 -62.05
C CYS A 22 76.35 -3.20 -61.95
N CYS A 23 75.96 -2.00 -62.38
CA CYS A 23 74.60 -1.49 -62.21
C CYS A 23 73.68 -1.62 -63.44
N LEU A 24 74.01 -2.43 -64.45
CA LEU A 24 73.30 -2.38 -65.74
C LEU A 24 72.42 -3.57 -66.13
N VAL A 25 72.15 -4.54 -65.24
CA VAL A 25 71.02 -5.47 -65.46
C VAL A 25 70.37 -5.89 -64.13
N VAL A 26 69.58 -4.99 -63.54
CA VAL A 26 68.43 -5.40 -62.71
C VAL A 26 67.21 -4.73 -63.33
N GLY A 27 66.41 -5.54 -64.02
CA GLY A 27 65.26 -5.11 -64.79
C GLY A 27 64.23 -4.37 -63.96
N MET A 28 63.74 -3.27 -64.54
CA MET A 28 62.38 -2.74 -64.43
C MET A 28 61.60 -3.14 -63.17
N ILE A 29 61.88 -2.50 -62.04
CA ILE A 29 60.81 -2.23 -61.07
C ILE A 29 60.08 -1.01 -61.62
N ILE A 30 59.04 -1.27 -62.42
CA ILE A 30 58.00 -0.26 -62.64
C ILE A 30 57.56 0.17 -61.23
N PRO A 31 57.61 1.46 -60.86
CA PRO A 31 56.99 1.89 -59.63
C PRO A 31 55.49 1.59 -59.77
N MET A 32 55.05 0.47 -59.21
CA MET A 32 53.63 0.25 -58.97
C MET A 32 53.20 1.42 -58.11
N LYS A 33 52.49 2.37 -58.74
CA LYS A 33 51.74 3.42 -58.08
C LYS A 33 51.06 2.76 -56.87
N PRO A 34 51.30 3.21 -55.62
CA PRO A 34 50.65 2.61 -54.48
C PRO A 34 49.16 2.66 -54.74
N GLU A 35 48.58 1.49 -54.99
CA GLU A 35 47.16 1.39 -55.28
C GLU A 35 46.45 1.93 -54.05
N ALA A 36 45.72 3.04 -54.25
CA ALA A 36 45.12 3.77 -53.15
C ALA A 36 44.32 2.77 -52.30
N ALA A 37 44.74 2.57 -51.04
CA ALA A 37 44.15 1.57 -50.18
C ALA A 37 42.63 1.73 -50.17
N ALA A 38 41.91 0.68 -50.60
CA ALA A 38 40.46 0.74 -50.76
C ALA A 38 39.77 1.30 -49.49
N ALA A 39 38.74 2.12 -49.62
CA ALA A 39 38.05 2.67 -48.45
C ALA A 39 37.46 1.56 -47.55
N SER A 40 37.49 1.75 -46.23
CA SER A 40 36.89 0.81 -45.27
C SER A 40 35.36 0.70 -45.44
N ARG A 41 34.88 -0.54 -45.52
CA ARG A 41 33.46 -0.92 -45.61
C ARG A 41 32.92 -1.50 -44.30
N LEU A 42 33.49 -1.10 -43.16
CA LEU A 42 33.02 -1.48 -41.83
C LEU A 42 31.51 -1.21 -41.67
N LYS A 43 30.75 -2.27 -41.41
CA LYS A 43 29.30 -2.24 -41.21
C LYS A 43 28.84 -3.35 -40.27
N ILE A 44 27.61 -3.23 -39.77
CA ILE A 44 26.91 -4.28 -39.01
C ILE A 44 25.55 -4.55 -39.65
N SER A 45 25.13 -5.82 -39.72
CA SER A 45 23.80 -6.24 -40.17
C SER A 45 23.15 -7.20 -39.17
N GLY A 46 21.82 -7.32 -39.21
CA GLY A 46 21.07 -8.27 -38.35
C GLY A 46 21.25 -8.03 -36.84
N HIS A 47 21.53 -6.80 -36.44
CA HIS A 47 21.79 -6.47 -35.04
C HIS A 47 20.51 -6.21 -34.27
N SER A 48 20.52 -6.55 -32.98
CA SER A 48 19.47 -6.20 -32.03
C SER A 48 19.99 -5.19 -31.02
N TYR A 49 19.08 -4.41 -30.43
CA TYR A 49 19.35 -3.57 -29.28
C TYR A 49 18.06 -3.46 -28.45
N PRO A 50 18.16 -3.30 -27.12
CA PRO A 50 16.99 -3.06 -26.30
C PRO A 50 16.46 -1.65 -26.55
N VAL A 51 15.14 -1.48 -26.58
CA VAL A 51 14.48 -0.15 -26.49
C VAL A 51 14.01 0.07 -25.05
N SER A 52 13.33 -0.94 -24.51
CA SER A 52 13.02 -1.08 -23.09
C SER A 52 13.53 -2.44 -22.63
N HIS A 53 14.11 -2.49 -21.44
CA HIS A 53 14.69 -3.68 -20.85
C HIS A 53 14.11 -3.89 -19.46
N LYS A 54 13.64 -5.09 -19.17
CA LYS A 54 13.03 -5.39 -17.88
C LYS A 54 14.13 -5.62 -16.83
N LEU A 55 14.00 -4.94 -15.69
CA LEU A 55 14.92 -5.09 -14.56
C LEU A 55 15.10 -6.58 -14.21
N GLY A 56 16.36 -7.02 -14.08
CA GLY A 56 16.70 -8.38 -13.68
C GLY A 56 16.60 -9.43 -14.78
N THR A 57 16.49 -9.05 -16.06
CA THR A 57 16.44 -10.01 -17.18
C THR A 57 17.70 -9.92 -18.03
N SER A 58 18.07 -10.99 -18.72
CA SER A 58 19.20 -10.94 -19.67
C SER A 58 18.78 -10.33 -21.01
N PHE A 59 19.75 -9.89 -21.80
CA PHE A 59 19.56 -9.50 -23.20
C PHE A 59 20.73 -10.05 -24.01
N SER A 60 20.43 -10.87 -25.01
CA SER A 60 21.45 -11.44 -25.89
C SER A 60 21.73 -10.52 -27.09
N LEU A 61 23.01 -10.28 -27.34
CA LEU A 61 23.50 -9.53 -28.48
C LEU A 61 23.25 -10.30 -29.78
N LYS A 62 22.85 -9.58 -30.82
CA LYS A 62 22.85 -10.07 -32.20
C LYS A 62 23.58 -9.09 -33.10
N GLY A 63 24.12 -9.58 -34.20
CA GLY A 63 24.66 -8.75 -35.28
C GLY A 63 25.93 -9.31 -35.89
N ARG A 64 26.04 -9.18 -37.21
CA ARG A 64 27.22 -9.58 -37.99
C ARG A 64 27.98 -8.35 -38.42
N ILE A 65 29.18 -8.17 -37.88
CA ILE A 65 30.11 -7.10 -38.28
C ILE A 65 30.95 -7.59 -39.45
N SER A 66 31.12 -6.75 -40.47
CA SER A 66 31.93 -7.08 -41.65
C SER A 66 32.75 -5.88 -42.13
N SER A 67 33.93 -6.14 -42.69
CA SER A 67 34.76 -5.16 -43.41
C SER A 67 35.48 -5.82 -44.60
N ASN A 68 35.94 -5.01 -45.56
CA ASN A 68 36.90 -5.44 -46.59
C ASN A 68 38.31 -5.68 -46.01
N TYR A 69 38.61 -5.10 -44.84
CA TYR A 69 39.84 -5.34 -44.07
C TYR A 69 39.62 -6.29 -42.88
N LYS A 70 40.70 -6.85 -42.34
CA LYS A 70 40.63 -7.60 -41.06
C LYS A 70 40.16 -6.66 -39.95
N ILE A 71 39.11 -7.04 -39.23
CA ILE A 71 38.60 -6.34 -38.06
C ILE A 71 39.59 -6.59 -36.91
N LYS A 72 40.24 -5.53 -36.43
CA LYS A 72 41.27 -5.61 -35.40
C LYS A 72 40.70 -5.49 -33.99
N ARG A 73 39.65 -4.69 -33.82
CA ARG A 73 39.02 -4.50 -32.51
C ARG A 73 37.53 -4.25 -32.65
N ILE A 74 36.73 -4.85 -31.78
CA ILE A 74 35.33 -4.51 -31.54
C ILE A 74 35.21 -4.12 -30.07
N THR A 75 34.51 -3.03 -29.78
CA THR A 75 34.17 -2.62 -28.42
C THR A 75 32.66 -2.53 -28.31
N ALA A 76 32.07 -3.39 -27.49
CA ALA A 76 30.66 -3.33 -27.11
C ALA A 76 30.55 -2.87 -25.66
N GLY A 77 29.60 -1.98 -25.36
CA GLY A 77 29.46 -1.44 -24.01
C GLY A 77 28.08 -0.90 -23.68
N ILE A 78 27.75 -0.98 -22.40
CA ILE A 78 26.63 -0.29 -21.76
C ILE A 78 27.19 0.90 -20.99
N TYR A 79 26.69 2.08 -21.31
CA TYR A 79 27.12 3.34 -20.73
C TYR A 79 25.95 4.03 -20.05
N ASN A 80 26.23 5.04 -19.23
CA ASN A 80 25.21 6.01 -18.83
C ASN A 80 24.63 6.71 -20.06
N SER A 81 23.48 7.36 -19.90
CA SER A 81 22.76 8.02 -21.00
C SER A 81 23.61 9.05 -21.76
N SER A 82 24.55 9.73 -21.10
CA SER A 82 25.49 10.68 -21.73
C SER A 82 26.66 10.02 -22.46
N GLY A 83 26.87 8.70 -22.28
CA GLY A 83 27.96 7.95 -22.89
C GLY A 83 29.34 8.14 -22.23
N LYS A 84 29.42 8.88 -21.11
CA LYS A 84 30.67 9.19 -20.40
C LYS A 84 31.15 8.05 -19.50
N LYS A 85 30.24 7.43 -18.73
CA LYS A 85 30.57 6.34 -17.79
C LYS A 85 30.17 5.00 -18.38
N SER A 86 31.09 4.03 -18.45
CA SER A 86 30.77 2.64 -18.76
C SER A 86 30.35 1.87 -17.51
N TYR A 87 29.29 1.08 -17.61
CA TYR A 87 28.90 0.09 -16.60
C TYR A 87 29.49 -1.29 -16.94
N TYR A 88 29.35 -1.70 -18.20
CA TYR A 88 29.89 -2.93 -18.73
C TYR A 88 30.50 -2.67 -20.09
N LYS A 89 31.65 -3.26 -20.38
CA LYS A 89 32.39 -3.07 -21.64
C LYS A 89 33.21 -4.31 -21.95
N SER A 90 33.22 -4.70 -23.21
CA SER A 90 34.06 -5.79 -23.71
C SER A 90 34.82 -5.35 -24.96
N ASN A 91 36.09 -5.74 -25.04
CA ASN A 91 36.95 -5.55 -26.20
C ASN A 91 37.25 -6.93 -26.80
N ILE A 92 37.00 -7.08 -28.10
CA ILE A 92 37.24 -8.33 -28.84
C ILE A 92 38.22 -8.05 -29.96
N TYR A 93 39.16 -8.97 -30.20
CA TYR A 93 40.22 -8.85 -31.21
C TYR A 93 40.15 -10.01 -32.22
N PRO A 94 39.18 -10.03 -33.14
CA PRO A 94 38.90 -11.22 -33.94
C PRO A 94 39.91 -11.48 -35.06
N ASN A 95 40.57 -10.43 -35.59
CA ASN A 95 41.50 -10.52 -36.72
C ASN A 95 40.92 -11.18 -37.99
N THR A 96 39.59 -11.13 -38.17
CA THR A 96 38.86 -11.69 -39.32
C THR A 96 38.13 -10.59 -40.09
N LYS A 97 37.68 -10.86 -41.33
CA LYS A 97 36.86 -9.91 -42.11
C LYS A 97 35.37 -9.88 -41.69
N LYS A 98 34.90 -10.88 -40.93
CA LYS A 98 33.51 -11.03 -40.47
C LYS A 98 33.47 -11.56 -39.03
N TYR A 99 32.62 -11.00 -38.19
CA TYR A 99 32.47 -11.42 -36.79
C TYR A 99 30.99 -11.39 -36.36
N ASN A 100 30.54 -12.40 -35.64
CA ASN A 100 29.18 -12.47 -35.09
C ASN A 100 29.20 -12.11 -33.59
N LEU A 101 28.28 -11.25 -33.16
CA LEU A 101 28.17 -10.84 -31.76
C LEU A 101 27.42 -11.83 -30.87
N ALA A 102 26.56 -12.67 -31.45
CA ALA A 102 25.80 -13.65 -30.67
C ALA A 102 26.76 -14.69 -30.04
N TYR A 103 26.55 -14.99 -28.75
CA TYR A 103 27.38 -15.91 -27.95
C TYR A 103 28.88 -15.54 -27.92
N SER A 104 29.21 -14.27 -28.21
CA SER A 104 30.58 -13.77 -28.15
C SER A 104 30.99 -13.39 -26.72
N PRO A 105 32.30 -13.18 -26.45
CA PRO A 105 32.73 -12.62 -25.16
C PRO A 105 32.06 -11.29 -24.79
N ALA A 106 31.60 -10.50 -25.77
CA ALA A 106 30.83 -9.30 -25.49
C ALA A 106 29.41 -9.62 -25.01
N ASP A 107 28.79 -10.68 -25.53
CA ASP A 107 27.43 -11.08 -25.15
C ASP A 107 27.38 -11.44 -23.66
N TYR A 108 28.35 -12.23 -23.19
CA TYR A 108 28.45 -12.61 -21.79
C TYR A 108 28.91 -11.47 -20.86
N ALA A 109 29.78 -10.57 -21.35
CA ALA A 109 30.33 -9.49 -20.54
C ALA A 109 29.34 -8.33 -20.30
N LEU A 110 28.36 -8.14 -21.18
CA LEU A 110 27.34 -7.11 -21.02
C LEU A 110 26.19 -7.61 -20.12
N GLN A 111 26.34 -7.43 -18.81
CA GLN A 111 25.40 -7.89 -17.79
C GLN A 111 24.15 -7.00 -17.69
N PHE A 112 23.27 -7.07 -18.68
CA PHE A 112 22.01 -6.30 -18.73
C PHE A 112 21.11 -6.54 -17.50
N ASP A 113 21.11 -7.77 -16.99
CA ASP A 113 20.35 -8.25 -15.83
C ASP A 113 20.74 -7.55 -14.52
N ARG A 114 21.97 -7.04 -14.43
CA ARG A 114 22.51 -6.36 -13.24
C ARG A 114 22.34 -4.85 -13.27
N LEU A 115 21.78 -4.29 -14.35
CA LEU A 115 21.52 -2.85 -14.43
C LEU A 115 20.41 -2.45 -13.47
N LYS A 116 20.56 -1.28 -12.82
CA LYS A 116 19.50 -0.68 -12.01
C LYS A 116 18.47 0.00 -12.92
N LYS A 117 17.30 0.36 -12.38
CA LYS A 117 16.31 1.20 -13.07
C LYS A 117 16.98 2.50 -13.53
N GLY A 118 16.87 2.83 -14.82
CA GLY A 118 17.52 4.02 -15.37
C GLY A 118 17.58 4.05 -16.89
N LYS A 119 18.15 5.13 -17.43
CA LYS A 119 18.38 5.32 -18.88
C LYS A 119 19.85 5.07 -19.20
N TYR A 120 20.10 4.24 -20.20
CA TYR A 120 21.42 3.77 -20.60
C TYR A 120 21.66 3.95 -22.09
N LEU A 121 22.92 3.84 -22.50
CA LEU A 121 23.36 3.83 -23.89
C LEU A 121 24.05 2.51 -24.20
N TYR A 122 23.50 1.74 -25.16
CA TYR A 122 24.20 0.62 -25.77
C TYR A 122 24.98 1.11 -26.99
N LYS A 123 26.29 0.81 -27.03
CA LYS A 123 27.18 1.27 -28.09
C LYS A 123 28.12 0.15 -28.54
N VAL A 124 28.24 -0.01 -29.85
CA VAL A 124 29.21 -0.92 -30.50
C VAL A 124 30.08 -0.11 -31.45
N THR A 125 31.40 -0.20 -31.28
CA THR A 125 32.38 0.38 -32.20
C THR A 125 33.31 -0.70 -32.73
N ALA A 126 33.85 -0.51 -33.93
CA ALA A 126 34.82 -1.43 -34.52
C ALA A 126 35.95 -0.66 -35.21
N LYS A 127 37.16 -1.22 -35.17
CA LYS A 127 38.36 -0.77 -35.87
C LYS A 127 38.87 -1.89 -36.77
N ASP A 128 39.21 -1.58 -38.01
CA ASP A 128 39.81 -2.53 -38.95
C ASP A 128 41.27 -2.20 -39.27
N ALA A 129 41.90 -3.06 -40.08
CA ALA A 129 43.32 -2.97 -40.41
C ALA A 129 43.68 -1.76 -41.30
N SER A 130 42.71 -1.08 -41.92
CA SER A 130 42.95 0.21 -42.58
C SER A 130 43.21 1.35 -41.58
N GLY A 131 43.06 1.08 -40.28
CA GLY A 131 43.11 2.07 -39.21
C GLY A 131 41.75 2.73 -38.93
N LYS A 132 40.77 2.59 -39.83
CA LYS A 132 39.45 3.23 -39.67
C LYS A 132 38.70 2.64 -38.48
N SER A 133 38.12 3.54 -37.67
CA SER A 133 37.16 3.20 -36.61
C SER A 133 35.77 3.73 -36.95
N ARG A 134 34.72 2.95 -36.65
CA ARG A 134 33.31 3.36 -36.82
C ARG A 134 32.47 2.97 -35.61
N THR A 135 31.50 3.82 -35.28
CA THR A 135 30.39 3.44 -34.38
C THR A 135 29.32 2.75 -35.21
N LEU A 136 29.09 1.48 -34.94
CA LEU A 136 28.17 0.63 -35.68
C LEU A 136 26.78 0.61 -35.05
N VAL A 137 26.69 0.72 -33.72
CA VAL A 137 25.44 0.85 -32.97
C VAL A 137 25.60 1.94 -31.91
N LYS A 138 24.60 2.81 -31.77
CA LYS A 138 24.52 3.84 -30.71
C LYS A 138 23.04 4.09 -30.38
N ARG A 139 22.49 3.35 -29.42
CA ARG A 139 21.05 3.38 -29.09
C ARG A 139 20.84 3.51 -27.59
N THR A 140 19.95 4.43 -27.19
CA THR A 140 19.56 4.54 -25.78
C THR A 140 18.43 3.59 -25.46
N PHE A 141 18.39 3.10 -24.22
CA PHE A 141 17.35 2.20 -23.73
C PHE A 141 17.05 2.47 -22.26
N ASN A 142 15.85 2.11 -21.83
CA ASN A 142 15.43 2.23 -20.43
C ASN A 142 15.40 0.86 -19.76
N VAL A 143 15.97 0.76 -18.56
CA VAL A 143 15.74 -0.36 -17.67
C VAL A 143 14.52 -0.02 -16.82
N VAL A 144 13.43 -0.75 -17.04
CA VAL A 144 12.13 -0.52 -16.41
C VAL A 144 11.78 -1.64 -15.43
N THR A 145 11.06 -1.29 -14.38
CA THR A 145 10.41 -2.28 -13.51
C THR A 145 9.12 -2.78 -14.17
N LYS A 146 8.55 -3.91 -13.71
CA LYS A 146 7.18 -4.29 -14.12
C LYS A 146 6.22 -3.12 -13.86
N THR A 147 5.21 -2.92 -14.70
CA THR A 147 4.18 -1.91 -14.46
C THR A 147 3.44 -2.22 -13.16
N SER A 148 3.20 -1.19 -12.34
CA SER A 148 2.42 -1.34 -11.11
C SER A 148 0.93 -1.51 -11.43
N ASN A 149 0.26 -2.45 -10.74
CA ASN A 149 -1.19 -2.61 -10.81
C ASN A 149 -1.91 -2.04 -9.56
N LEU A 150 -1.29 -1.05 -8.89
CA LEU A 150 -1.82 -0.42 -7.69
C LEU A 150 -3.26 0.07 -7.87
N LYS A 151 -4.17 -0.51 -7.08
CA LYS A 151 -5.63 -0.25 -7.12
C LYS A 151 -6.28 -0.44 -5.75
N ILE A 152 -7.50 0.05 -5.60
CA ILE A 152 -8.40 -0.28 -4.48
C ILE A 152 -9.55 -1.15 -4.99
N THR A 153 -10.03 -2.08 -4.16
CA THR A 153 -11.24 -2.88 -4.40
C THR A 153 -12.25 -2.61 -3.29
N SER A 154 -13.54 -2.54 -3.65
CA SER A 154 -14.66 -2.29 -2.74
C SER A 154 -14.43 -1.07 -1.83
N PRO A 155 -14.13 0.12 -2.39
CA PRO A 155 -13.94 1.32 -1.57
C PRO A 155 -15.24 1.67 -0.84
N VAL A 156 -15.10 2.09 0.41
CA VAL A 156 -16.18 2.71 1.19
C VAL A 156 -15.67 4.11 1.57
N PRO A 157 -16.36 5.19 1.18
CA PRO A 157 -17.56 5.22 0.33
C PRO A 157 -17.29 4.76 -1.13
N SER A 158 -18.28 4.10 -1.74
CA SER A 158 -18.21 3.64 -3.13
C SER A 158 -18.54 4.73 -4.16
N SER A 159 -19.23 5.79 -3.74
CA SER A 159 -19.59 6.98 -4.51
C SER A 159 -19.45 8.24 -3.65
N ASP A 160 -19.86 9.40 -4.18
CA ASP A 160 -20.07 10.58 -3.34
C ASP A 160 -21.17 10.26 -2.31
N PHE A 161 -21.10 10.88 -1.14
CA PHE A 161 -21.92 10.52 0.01
C PHE A 161 -22.29 11.74 0.85
N ALA A 162 -23.31 11.58 1.70
CA ALA A 162 -23.77 12.62 2.60
C ALA A 162 -23.98 12.06 4.00
N ILE A 163 -23.75 12.91 5.00
CA ILE A 163 -24.02 12.66 6.41
C ILE A 163 -24.74 13.86 7.00
N ASN A 164 -25.42 13.66 8.12
CA ASN A 164 -25.91 14.76 8.93
C ASN A 164 -24.78 15.27 9.83
N ALA A 165 -24.80 16.55 10.22
CA ALA A 165 -23.87 17.09 11.21
C ALA A 165 -23.95 16.26 12.51
N GLY A 166 -22.80 15.96 13.13
CA GLY A 166 -22.73 14.99 14.24
C GLY A 166 -22.80 13.51 13.81
N GLY A 167 -23.09 13.24 12.53
CA GLY A 167 -23.24 11.88 12.01
C GLY A 167 -21.91 11.14 11.88
N LEU A 168 -21.91 9.87 12.29
CA LEU A 168 -20.77 8.99 12.09
C LEU A 168 -20.73 8.46 10.65
N TYR A 169 -19.52 8.24 10.15
CA TYR A 169 -19.29 7.59 8.87
C TYR A 169 -18.02 6.76 8.92
N THR A 170 -17.99 5.65 8.19
CA THR A 170 -16.83 4.77 8.13
C THR A 170 -16.27 4.66 6.74
N VAL A 171 -14.96 4.48 6.66
CA VAL A 171 -14.23 4.31 5.42
C VAL A 171 -13.58 2.94 5.34
N GLY A 172 -13.39 2.47 4.11
CA GLY A 172 -12.99 1.09 3.89
C GLY A 172 -12.52 0.79 2.47
N GLY A 173 -12.23 -0.48 2.25
CA GLY A 173 -11.75 -1.02 0.98
C GLY A 173 -10.38 -1.67 1.11
N THR A 174 -9.94 -2.35 0.06
CA THR A 174 -8.67 -3.08 0.05
C THR A 174 -7.74 -2.56 -1.04
N VAL A 175 -6.61 -1.99 -0.64
CA VAL A 175 -5.54 -1.57 -1.54
C VAL A 175 -4.68 -2.79 -1.92
N LYS A 176 -4.42 -2.98 -3.22
CA LYS A 176 -3.65 -4.09 -3.77
C LYS A 176 -2.58 -3.60 -4.75
N SER A 177 -1.39 -4.20 -4.73
CA SER A 177 -0.33 -3.98 -5.73
C SER A 177 0.52 -5.25 -5.93
N ASN A 178 1.13 -5.40 -7.11
CA ASN A 178 2.16 -6.37 -7.41
C ASN A 178 3.52 -6.03 -6.75
N TYR A 179 3.64 -4.82 -6.20
CA TYR A 179 4.73 -4.37 -5.34
C TYR A 179 4.26 -4.21 -3.90
N LYS A 180 5.21 -4.18 -2.95
CA LYS A 180 4.89 -3.80 -1.57
C LYS A 180 4.36 -2.36 -1.54
N ILE A 181 3.20 -2.16 -0.93
CA ILE A 181 2.59 -0.87 -0.65
C ILE A 181 3.37 -0.23 0.49
N THR A 182 4.00 0.91 0.21
CA THR A 182 4.89 1.59 1.17
C THR A 182 4.19 2.71 1.93
N ASN A 183 3.06 3.21 1.40
CA ASN A 183 2.29 4.25 2.06
C ASN A 183 0.82 4.19 1.60
N VAL A 184 -0.11 4.34 2.53
CA VAL A 184 -1.52 4.65 2.26
C VAL A 184 -1.88 5.86 3.10
N THR A 185 -2.44 6.88 2.47
CA THR A 185 -2.88 8.11 3.14
C THR A 185 -4.33 8.38 2.82
N ALA A 186 -5.16 8.50 3.85
CA ALA A 186 -6.52 9.01 3.72
C ALA A 186 -6.58 10.42 4.32
N LYS A 187 -7.35 11.31 3.69
CA LYS A 187 -7.59 12.65 4.20
C LYS A 187 -8.98 13.15 3.87
N VAL A 188 -9.48 14.06 4.70
CA VAL A 188 -10.66 14.87 4.45
C VAL A 188 -10.21 16.32 4.28
N THR A 189 -10.59 16.96 3.18
CA THR A 189 -10.32 18.38 2.94
C THR A 189 -11.62 19.17 2.82
N ASP A 190 -11.62 20.44 3.21
CA ASP A 190 -12.73 21.35 2.89
C ASP A 190 -12.76 21.75 1.41
N ALA A 191 -13.74 22.59 1.05
CA ALA A 191 -13.92 23.11 -0.30
C ALA A 191 -12.70 23.94 -0.78
N GLY A 192 -12.01 24.65 0.12
CA GLY A 192 -10.78 25.39 -0.16
C GLY A 192 -9.54 24.50 -0.30
N GLY A 193 -9.65 23.21 0.01
CA GLY A 193 -8.57 22.24 -0.07
C GLY A 193 -7.73 22.12 1.21
N ALA A 194 -8.09 22.84 2.29
CA ALA A 194 -7.42 22.70 3.56
C ALA A 194 -7.77 21.36 4.21
N THR A 195 -6.78 20.71 4.80
CA THR A 195 -6.95 19.38 5.40
C THR A 195 -7.59 19.51 6.77
N LYS A 196 -8.72 18.81 6.98
CA LYS A 196 -9.37 18.68 8.29
C LYS A 196 -8.88 17.46 9.03
N PHE A 197 -8.76 16.34 8.33
CA PHE A 197 -8.29 15.08 8.88
C PHE A 197 -7.31 14.42 7.92
N SER A 198 -6.31 13.72 8.46
CA SER A 198 -5.35 12.97 7.67
C SER A 198 -4.71 11.86 8.49
N ARG A 199 -4.54 10.69 7.88
CA ARG A 199 -3.81 9.57 8.46
C ARG A 199 -3.01 8.87 7.38
N SER A 200 -1.75 8.57 7.71
CA SER A 200 -0.83 7.84 6.83
C SER A 200 -0.29 6.62 7.55
N VAL A 201 -0.28 5.49 6.85
CA VAL A 201 0.20 4.20 7.35
C VAL A 201 1.22 3.61 6.38
N LYS A 202 2.10 2.73 6.86
CA LYS A 202 3.19 2.11 6.08
C LYS A 202 3.04 0.58 6.08
N PRO A 203 2.14 0.00 5.28
CA PRO A 203 1.78 -1.41 5.40
C PRO A 203 2.95 -2.37 5.10
N ASN A 204 3.82 -2.02 4.14
CA ASN A 204 4.93 -2.87 3.67
C ASN A 204 4.51 -4.27 3.16
N THR A 205 3.23 -4.43 2.84
CA THR A 205 2.60 -5.65 2.30
C THR A 205 2.10 -5.39 0.87
N LYS A 206 1.75 -6.44 0.12
CA LYS A 206 1.13 -6.30 -1.22
C LYS A 206 -0.37 -5.97 -1.19
N THR A 207 -0.99 -6.13 -0.01
CA THR A 207 -2.42 -5.92 0.23
C THR A 207 -2.59 -5.20 1.57
N PHE A 208 -3.44 -4.19 1.62
CA PHE A 208 -3.76 -3.44 2.84
C PHE A 208 -5.26 -3.12 2.90
N LYS A 209 -5.92 -3.46 4.02
CA LYS A 209 -7.33 -3.14 4.26
C LYS A 209 -7.42 -1.79 4.98
N ILE A 210 -8.20 -0.88 4.42
CA ILE A 210 -8.60 0.35 5.11
C ILE A 210 -9.63 -0.07 6.17
N GLY A 211 -9.28 0.15 7.43
CA GLY A 211 -10.04 -0.20 8.62
C GLY A 211 -9.73 0.80 9.73
N PHE A 212 -9.86 0.40 11.00
CA PHE A 212 -9.74 1.31 12.15
C PHE A 212 -8.50 2.20 12.15
N GLU A 213 -7.33 1.69 11.74
CA GLU A 213 -6.07 2.46 11.74
C GLU A 213 -6.15 3.75 10.91
N ILE A 214 -6.99 3.77 9.87
CA ILE A 214 -7.29 4.96 9.05
C ILE A 214 -8.63 5.59 9.45
N ASP A 215 -9.65 4.76 9.65
CA ASP A 215 -11.04 5.18 9.87
C ASP A 215 -11.20 6.03 11.13
N SER A 216 -10.59 5.61 12.24
CA SER A 216 -10.64 6.32 13.53
C SER A 216 -10.11 7.75 13.48
N ALA A 217 -9.26 8.07 12.49
CA ALA A 217 -8.68 9.40 12.35
C ALA A 217 -9.54 10.36 11.52
N MET A 218 -10.62 9.89 10.87
CA MET A 218 -11.42 10.73 9.96
C MET A 218 -12.51 11.53 10.67
N SER A 219 -12.87 11.19 11.91
CA SER A 219 -13.77 11.95 12.82
C SER A 219 -14.90 12.72 12.13
N PHE A 220 -15.64 12.08 11.22
CA PHE A 220 -16.63 12.76 10.36
C PHE A 220 -17.73 13.47 11.14
N ASN A 221 -18.05 12.98 12.34
CA ASN A 221 -19.05 13.54 13.23
C ASN A 221 -18.69 14.94 13.76
N THR A 222 -17.43 15.35 13.70
CA THR A 222 -17.02 16.69 14.16
C THR A 222 -17.01 17.73 13.05
N LEU A 223 -17.35 17.34 11.81
CA LEU A 223 -17.44 18.28 10.70
C LEU A 223 -18.72 19.14 10.81
N PRO A 224 -18.60 20.47 10.70
CA PRO A 224 -19.74 21.34 10.47
C PRO A 224 -20.46 21.03 9.15
N ALA A 225 -21.68 21.56 9.02
CA ALA A 225 -22.39 21.52 7.74
C ALA A 225 -21.56 22.17 6.63
N GLY A 226 -21.50 21.53 5.46
CA GLY A 226 -20.68 21.98 4.35
C GLY A 226 -20.26 20.86 3.40
N THR A 227 -19.41 21.21 2.43
CA THR A 227 -18.90 20.29 1.41
C THR A 227 -17.41 20.02 1.61
N TYR A 228 -17.05 18.74 1.59
CA TYR A 228 -15.70 18.23 1.81
C TYR A 228 -15.30 17.22 0.73
N LYS A 229 -14.02 16.83 0.72
CA LYS A 229 -13.51 15.75 -0.12
C LYS A 229 -12.81 14.69 0.73
N TYR A 230 -13.27 13.45 0.63
CA TYR A 230 -12.55 12.29 1.14
C TYR A 230 -11.61 11.74 0.04
N ILE A 231 -10.32 11.65 0.35
CA ILE A 231 -9.28 11.31 -0.62
C ILE A 231 -8.40 10.21 -0.03
N VAL A 232 -8.25 9.12 -0.77
CA VAL A 232 -7.26 8.06 -0.48
C VAL A 232 -6.21 8.05 -1.56
N THR A 233 -4.94 8.13 -1.14
CA THR A 233 -3.77 7.97 -2.02
C THR A 233 -2.92 6.81 -1.51
N ALA A 234 -2.27 6.11 -2.44
CA ALA A 234 -1.34 5.04 -2.08
C ALA A 234 -0.07 5.12 -2.93
N LYS A 235 1.03 4.62 -2.36
CA LYS A 235 2.34 4.50 -3.01
C LYS A 235 2.89 3.10 -2.82
N ASP A 236 3.51 2.55 -3.86
CA ASP A 236 4.20 1.26 -3.81
C ASP A 236 5.71 1.34 -4.09
N LYS A 237 6.40 0.21 -3.91
CA LYS A 237 7.85 0.10 -4.05
C LYS A 237 8.37 0.30 -5.48
N SER A 238 7.51 0.26 -6.50
CA SER A 238 7.92 0.65 -7.86
C SER A 238 8.15 2.16 -8.01
N GLY A 239 7.68 2.94 -7.01
CA GLY A 239 7.63 4.39 -7.01
C GLY A 239 6.30 4.94 -7.53
N LYS A 240 5.37 4.09 -7.98
CA LYS A 240 4.04 4.53 -8.41
C LYS A 240 3.26 5.09 -7.22
N SER A 241 2.72 6.29 -7.38
CA SER A 241 1.73 6.90 -6.51
C SER A 241 0.42 7.08 -7.27
N LYS A 242 -0.72 6.86 -6.62
CA LYS A 242 -2.04 6.97 -7.24
C LYS A 242 -3.10 7.43 -6.23
N THR A 243 -3.98 8.34 -6.64
CA THR A 243 -5.25 8.60 -5.94
C THR A 243 -6.21 7.47 -6.26
N LEU A 244 -6.59 6.72 -5.23
CA LEU A 244 -7.45 5.54 -5.32
C LEU A 244 -8.91 5.87 -5.07
N VAL A 245 -9.17 6.85 -4.20
CA VAL A 245 -10.52 7.35 -3.88
C VAL A 245 -10.45 8.87 -3.88
N LYS A 246 -11.46 9.50 -4.46
CA LYS A 246 -11.72 10.94 -4.34
C LYS A 246 -13.23 11.13 -4.42
N ARG A 247 -13.88 11.35 -3.27
CA ARG A 247 -15.34 11.49 -3.16
C ARG A 247 -15.72 12.80 -2.54
N THR A 248 -16.82 13.37 -3.01
CA THR A 248 -17.49 14.48 -2.35
C THR A 248 -18.24 13.97 -1.13
N LEU A 249 -18.05 14.66 -0.01
CA LEU A 249 -18.82 14.48 1.22
C LEU A 249 -19.67 15.73 1.45
N THR A 250 -20.98 15.55 1.61
CA THR A 250 -21.89 16.62 2.02
C THR A 250 -22.32 16.41 3.47
N VAL A 251 -22.01 17.36 4.35
CA VAL A 251 -22.51 17.37 5.73
C VAL A 251 -23.73 18.28 5.77
N LYS A 252 -24.90 17.71 6.05
CA LYS A 252 -26.18 18.41 6.12
C LYS A 252 -26.35 19.04 7.50
N SER A 253 -26.95 20.23 7.56
CA SER A 253 -27.33 20.86 8.82
C SER A 253 -28.46 20.09 9.49
N ASN A 254 -28.38 19.91 10.81
CA ASN A 254 -29.51 19.49 11.61
C ASN A 254 -30.29 20.75 11.97
N THR A 255 -31.30 21.11 11.19
CA THR A 255 -32.26 22.13 11.64
C THR A 255 -33.21 21.44 12.61
N PRO A 256 -33.32 21.86 13.89
CA PRO A 256 -34.45 21.44 14.70
C PRO A 256 -35.70 22.03 14.02
N SER A 257 -36.58 21.16 13.54
CA SER A 257 -37.94 21.56 13.19
C SER A 257 -38.63 21.96 14.49
N ASN A 258 -38.71 23.26 14.76
CA ASN A 258 -39.65 23.79 15.74
C ASN A 258 -41.06 23.42 15.27
N PRO A 259 -41.88 22.70 16.06
CA PRO A 259 -43.26 22.45 15.67
C PRO A 259 -44.03 23.75 15.87
N ASP A 260 -44.23 24.50 14.79
CA ASP A 260 -45.20 25.60 14.81
C ASP A 260 -46.60 24.99 14.93
N ASN A 261 -47.23 25.28 16.06
CA ASN A 261 -48.61 24.98 16.35
C ASN A 261 -49.47 26.04 15.64
N GLY A 262 -50.09 25.67 14.52
CA GLY A 262 -50.92 26.60 13.74
C GLY A 262 -51.68 25.92 12.61
N SER A 263 -52.93 25.57 12.90
CA SER A 263 -53.93 24.94 12.04
C SER A 263 -54.18 25.64 10.69
N ASN A 264 -54.25 24.87 9.60
CA ASN A 264 -55.47 24.58 8.81
C ASN A 264 -55.24 24.50 7.28
N GLY A 265 -55.67 23.37 6.68
CA GLY A 265 -56.28 23.31 5.35
C GLY A 265 -55.38 23.05 4.12
N GLY A 266 -55.62 21.94 3.41
CA GLY A 266 -55.38 21.86 1.96
C GLY A 266 -54.70 20.60 1.46
N SER A 267 -55.43 19.85 0.65
CA SER A 267 -55.15 18.49 0.15
C SER A 267 -54.14 18.42 -1.02
N SER A 268 -53.60 17.20 -1.21
CA SER A 268 -53.15 16.58 -2.47
C SER A 268 -51.74 16.88 -3.04
N GLY A 269 -50.92 15.81 -3.15
CA GLY A 269 -50.14 15.59 -4.37
C GLY A 269 -48.72 15.01 -4.25
N GLY A 270 -48.60 13.69 -4.10
CA GLY A 270 -47.68 12.88 -4.95
C GLY A 270 -46.18 12.73 -4.62
N SER A 271 -45.78 11.46 -4.53
CA SER A 271 -44.46 10.89 -4.85
C SER A 271 -43.40 10.82 -3.74
N ASN A 272 -43.50 9.74 -2.94
CA ASN A 272 -42.46 9.29 -2.02
C ASN A 272 -41.57 8.25 -2.72
N SER A 273 -40.28 8.57 -2.92
CA SER A 273 -39.27 7.64 -3.42
C SER A 273 -38.29 7.28 -2.30
N GLY A 274 -38.42 6.05 -1.80
CA GLY A 274 -37.31 5.22 -1.32
C GLY A 274 -36.38 5.80 -0.25
N GLY A 275 -36.92 6.09 0.94
CA GLY A 275 -36.12 6.31 2.16
C GLY A 275 -35.88 4.99 2.89
N ASN A 276 -34.64 4.53 2.95
CA ASN A 276 -34.23 3.37 3.75
C ASN A 276 -34.31 3.74 5.24
N SER A 277 -35.34 3.24 5.93
CA SER A 277 -35.58 3.47 7.36
C SER A 277 -34.42 2.99 8.22
N SER A 278 -33.66 3.93 8.78
CA SER A 278 -32.90 3.70 10.01
C SER A 278 -33.81 4.11 11.16
N GLY A 279 -34.33 3.13 11.90
CA GLY A 279 -35.25 3.34 13.02
C GLY A 279 -34.59 4.22 14.08
N SER A 280 -34.99 5.49 14.12
CA SER A 280 -34.67 6.42 15.19
C SER A 280 -35.46 6.00 16.43
N THR A 281 -34.81 5.32 17.38
CA THR A 281 -35.27 5.27 18.76
C THR A 281 -34.88 6.61 19.38
N ALA A 282 -35.85 7.50 19.55
CA ALA A 282 -35.68 8.94 19.74
C ALA A 282 -34.73 9.41 20.86
N ASN A 283 -34.25 8.51 21.73
CA ASN A 283 -33.43 8.83 22.90
C ASN A 283 -32.19 7.93 23.11
N PHE A 284 -31.84 7.04 22.18
CA PHE A 284 -30.63 6.23 22.33
C PHE A 284 -29.38 7.12 22.23
N VAL A 285 -28.60 7.18 23.30
CA VAL A 285 -27.34 7.92 23.34
C VAL A 285 -26.20 6.94 23.25
N GLN A 286 -25.49 6.98 22.13
CA GLN A 286 -24.31 6.16 21.89
C GLN A 286 -23.21 6.38 22.95
N ARG A 287 -22.52 5.30 23.31
CA ARG A 287 -21.37 5.33 24.21
C ARG A 287 -20.06 5.07 23.46
N THR A 288 -19.16 6.06 23.46
CA THR A 288 -17.78 5.95 22.93
C THR A 288 -16.70 6.11 23.99
N VAL A 289 -17.09 6.25 25.26
CA VAL A 289 -16.21 6.42 26.42
C VAL A 289 -16.72 5.58 27.60
N PRO A 290 -15.86 5.26 28.60
CA PRO A 290 -16.28 4.54 29.80
C PRO A 290 -17.49 5.18 30.50
N PRO A 291 -18.28 4.40 31.26
CA PRO A 291 -19.37 4.94 32.08
C PRO A 291 -18.86 5.84 33.21
N ASP A 292 -19.60 6.89 33.51
CA ASP A 292 -19.30 7.78 34.64
C ASP A 292 -19.46 7.06 35.97
N LEU A 293 -18.59 7.37 36.93
CA LEU A 293 -18.56 6.78 38.27
C LEU A 293 -19.88 6.87 39.03
N ASN A 294 -20.67 7.90 38.75
CA ASN A 294 -21.96 8.15 39.41
C ASN A 294 -23.13 7.43 38.73
N ASN A 295 -22.87 6.68 37.65
CA ASN A 295 -23.92 6.00 36.91
C ASN A 295 -24.34 4.71 37.64
N GLY A 296 -25.48 4.78 38.33
CA GLY A 296 -26.03 3.66 39.10
C GLY A 296 -26.31 2.40 38.27
N SER A 297 -26.49 2.50 36.95
CA SER A 297 -26.67 1.30 36.11
C SER A 297 -25.42 0.42 36.08
N TYR A 298 -24.23 1.00 36.31
CA TYR A 298 -22.95 0.29 36.29
C TYR A 298 -22.42 0.05 37.71
N TYR A 299 -22.52 1.07 38.56
CA TYR A 299 -21.85 1.12 39.86
C TYR A 299 -22.81 0.94 41.05
N SER A 300 -23.86 0.12 40.89
CA SER A 300 -24.79 -0.23 41.98
C SER A 300 -25.13 -1.72 41.98
N GLY A 301 -25.02 -2.34 43.15
CA GLY A 301 -25.43 -3.71 43.40
C GLY A 301 -26.93 -3.95 43.29
N LEU A 302 -27.74 -2.88 43.36
CA LEU A 302 -29.20 -2.95 43.18
C LEU A 302 -29.59 -3.10 41.71
N TYR A 303 -28.76 -2.60 40.79
CA TYR A 303 -29.10 -2.47 39.36
C TYR A 303 -28.23 -3.32 38.45
N ASN A 304 -27.02 -3.66 38.91
CA ASN A 304 -26.09 -4.49 38.18
C ASN A 304 -25.68 -5.66 39.06
N ILE A 305 -26.20 -6.85 38.77
CA ILE A 305 -25.94 -8.05 39.55
C ILE A 305 -24.43 -8.37 39.65
N TYR A 306 -23.66 -7.98 38.63
CA TYR A 306 -22.22 -8.22 38.57
C TYR A 306 -21.41 -7.24 39.43
N PHE A 307 -22.02 -6.16 39.91
CA PHE A 307 -21.34 -5.23 40.83
C PHE A 307 -21.06 -5.86 42.20
N ASN A 308 -21.88 -6.85 42.59
CA ASN A 308 -21.75 -7.57 43.85
C ASN A 308 -20.87 -8.83 43.75
N PHE A 309 -20.44 -9.22 42.55
CA PHE A 309 -19.64 -10.43 42.35
C PHE A 309 -18.14 -10.13 42.34
N ASP A 310 -17.37 -11.03 42.97
CA ASP A 310 -15.90 -10.96 43.03
C ASP A 310 -15.22 -12.09 42.21
N TYR A 311 -15.96 -12.78 41.32
CA TYR A 311 -15.45 -13.88 40.48
C TYR A 311 -15.49 -13.55 38.97
N LEU A 312 -14.68 -14.26 38.18
CA LEU A 312 -14.64 -14.11 36.71
C LEU A 312 -15.86 -14.75 36.05
N ALA A 313 -16.80 -13.96 35.54
CA ALA A 313 -17.63 -14.39 34.42
C ALA A 313 -16.78 -14.22 33.14
N PRO A 314 -16.54 -15.27 32.31
CA PRO A 314 -17.38 -16.46 32.08
C PRO A 314 -16.94 -17.78 32.75
N THR A 315 -15.88 -17.81 33.57
CA THR A 315 -15.31 -19.08 34.08
C THR A 315 -15.81 -19.51 35.46
N GLY A 316 -16.56 -18.65 36.17
CA GLY A 316 -17.01 -18.86 37.54
C GLY A 316 -15.89 -18.93 38.57
N LYS A 317 -14.63 -18.70 38.16
CA LYS A 317 -13.45 -18.87 39.01
C LYS A 317 -13.34 -17.74 40.02
N LYS A 318 -13.30 -18.10 41.31
CA LYS A 318 -12.87 -17.21 42.39
C LYS A 318 -11.36 -17.02 42.28
N THR A 319 -10.89 -15.79 42.09
CA THR A 319 -9.45 -15.49 42.10
C THR A 319 -9.04 -15.07 43.50
N SER A 320 -7.99 -15.66 44.06
CA SER A 320 -7.42 -15.26 45.35
C SER A 320 -6.78 -13.87 45.24
N GLY A 321 -7.34 -12.86 45.92
CA GLY A 321 -6.64 -11.59 46.20
C GLY A 321 -7.04 -10.33 45.41
N GLY A 322 -8.19 -10.27 44.74
CA GLY A 322 -8.61 -9.03 44.07
C GLY A 322 -10.02 -9.02 43.47
N TYR A 323 -10.48 -7.83 43.07
CA TYR A 323 -11.77 -7.58 42.42
C TYR A 323 -11.73 -7.91 40.91
N ASN A 324 -12.69 -8.70 40.44
CA ASN A 324 -12.91 -8.99 39.01
C ASN A 324 -14.07 -8.15 38.46
N ARG A 325 -13.90 -6.83 38.46
CA ARG A 325 -14.98 -5.89 38.11
C ARG A 325 -14.58 -5.11 36.86
N GLY A 326 -15.55 -4.78 36.00
CA GLY A 326 -15.26 -4.17 34.68
C GLY A 326 -15.21 -5.15 33.51
N ASN A 327 -15.56 -6.42 33.70
CA ASN A 327 -15.63 -7.40 32.60
C ASN A 327 -16.82 -7.16 31.65
N CYS A 328 -16.89 -7.95 30.57
CA CYS A 328 -17.86 -7.76 29.51
C CYS A 328 -19.33 -7.91 29.97
N THR A 329 -19.63 -8.86 30.87
CA THR A 329 -20.99 -9.05 31.40
C THR A 329 -21.42 -7.91 32.33
N TRP A 330 -20.52 -7.45 33.19
CA TRP A 330 -20.76 -6.27 34.03
C TRP A 330 -21.09 -5.04 33.18
N TYR A 331 -20.30 -4.80 32.13
CA TYR A 331 -20.52 -3.66 31.25
C TYR A 331 -21.80 -3.79 30.44
N ALA A 332 -22.03 -4.95 29.83
CA ALA A 332 -23.23 -5.21 29.06
C ALA A 332 -24.51 -5.09 29.90
N CYS A 333 -24.48 -5.53 31.16
CA CYS A 333 -25.59 -5.37 32.10
C CYS A 333 -25.90 -3.90 32.38
N GLY A 334 -24.89 -3.12 32.73
CA GLY A 334 -25.08 -1.69 32.98
C GLY A 334 -25.51 -0.93 31.73
N ARG A 335 -24.91 -1.25 30.57
CA ARG A 335 -25.26 -0.62 29.30
C ARG A 335 -26.67 -1.00 28.85
N ALA A 336 -27.08 -2.25 29.00
CA ALA A 336 -28.44 -2.68 28.68
C ALA A 336 -29.48 -1.90 29.50
N ARG A 337 -29.26 -1.78 30.82
CA ARG A 337 -30.13 -1.00 31.69
C ARG A 337 -30.18 0.48 31.28
N GLU A 338 -29.03 1.08 31.02
CA GLU A 338 -28.93 2.46 30.56
C GLU A 338 -29.68 2.69 29.24
N VAL A 339 -29.49 1.81 28.26
CA VAL A 339 -30.14 1.88 26.94
C VAL A 339 -31.66 1.74 27.05
N MET A 340 -32.15 0.85 27.92
CA MET A 340 -33.59 0.71 28.16
C MET A 340 -34.20 1.96 28.82
N LEU A 341 -33.52 2.53 29.81
CA LEU A 341 -33.96 3.78 30.44
C LEU A 341 -33.96 4.96 29.47
N GLN A 342 -32.92 5.06 28.63
CA GLN A 342 -32.85 6.03 27.55
C GLN A 342 -34.06 5.88 26.62
N ALA A 343 -34.43 4.65 26.26
CA ALA A 343 -35.62 4.37 25.45
C ALA A 343 -36.97 4.50 26.21
N GLY A 344 -36.98 4.96 27.46
CA GLY A 344 -38.20 5.11 28.26
C GLY A 344 -38.84 3.78 28.70
N LYS A 345 -38.08 2.68 28.67
CA LYS A 345 -38.56 1.34 29.07
C LYS A 345 -38.16 1.03 30.52
N SER A 346 -39.02 0.28 31.21
CA SER A 346 -38.66 -0.36 32.48
C SER A 346 -37.64 -1.47 32.23
N PRO A 347 -36.42 -1.41 32.82
CA PRO A 347 -35.40 -2.41 32.55
C PRO A 347 -35.78 -3.79 33.08
N ASN A 348 -35.86 -4.80 32.21
CA ASN A 348 -36.01 -6.20 32.62
C ASN A 348 -34.66 -6.92 32.54
N MET A 349 -34.01 -7.10 33.69
CA MET A 349 -32.66 -7.66 33.78
C MET A 349 -32.63 -9.18 33.96
N SER A 350 -33.77 -9.88 33.83
CA SER A 350 -33.90 -11.32 34.13
C SER A 350 -33.04 -12.24 33.26
N ILE A 351 -32.64 -11.79 32.05
CA ILE A 351 -31.76 -12.57 31.17
C ILE A 351 -30.30 -12.61 31.63
N PHE A 352 -29.90 -11.71 32.54
CA PHE A 352 -28.51 -11.61 32.96
C PHE A 352 -28.15 -12.73 33.94
N GLY A 353 -27.28 -13.63 33.49
CA GLY A 353 -26.85 -14.84 34.20
C GLY A 353 -25.32 -14.97 34.29
N PRO A 354 -24.76 -16.16 34.53
CA PRO A 354 -23.34 -16.31 34.87
C PRO A 354 -22.38 -15.97 33.74
N ASP A 355 -22.78 -16.10 32.47
CA ASP A 355 -21.91 -15.91 31.31
C ASP A 355 -22.70 -15.47 30.05
N PRO A 356 -22.01 -14.94 29.01
CA PRO A 356 -22.66 -14.48 27.77
C PRO A 356 -23.54 -15.50 27.03
N VAL A 357 -23.13 -16.77 26.98
CA VAL A 357 -23.92 -17.84 26.31
C VAL A 357 -25.13 -18.20 27.17
N GLY A 358 -24.97 -18.23 28.49
CA GLY A 358 -26.06 -18.34 29.44
C GLY A 358 -27.11 -17.24 29.24
N ILE A 359 -26.68 -15.99 29.06
CA ILE A 359 -27.58 -14.85 28.77
C ILE A 359 -28.39 -15.10 27.49
N TRP A 360 -27.72 -15.55 26.42
CA TRP A 360 -28.39 -15.91 25.17
C TRP A 360 -29.42 -17.02 25.35
N ASN A 361 -29.05 -18.10 26.04
CA ASN A 361 -29.91 -19.25 26.27
C ASN A 361 -31.12 -18.91 27.14
N ALA A 362 -30.93 -18.12 28.20
CA ALA A 362 -32.02 -17.63 29.04
C ALA A 362 -33.01 -16.79 28.24
N ASN A 363 -32.51 -15.82 27.44
CA ASN A 363 -33.38 -15.02 26.59
C ASN A 363 -34.17 -15.87 25.59
N LYS A 364 -33.55 -16.89 24.98
CA LYS A 364 -34.23 -17.79 24.04
C LYS A 364 -35.30 -18.64 24.71
N LYS A 365 -35.00 -19.19 25.90
CA LYS A 365 -35.90 -20.05 26.67
C LYS A 365 -37.12 -19.27 27.14
N ASP A 366 -36.88 -18.13 27.77
CA ASP A 366 -37.91 -17.38 28.48
C ASP A 366 -38.55 -16.28 27.60
N LYS A 367 -38.01 -16.08 26.39
CA LYS A 367 -38.49 -15.13 25.37
C LYS A 367 -38.64 -13.69 25.90
N VAL A 368 -37.74 -13.29 26.79
CA VAL A 368 -37.80 -11.98 27.46
C VAL A 368 -37.68 -10.83 26.46
N TYR A 369 -36.77 -10.94 25.49
CA TYR A 369 -36.59 -10.00 24.40
C TYR A 369 -36.60 -10.71 23.05
N ALA A 370 -37.05 -9.99 22.01
CA ALA A 370 -36.85 -10.42 20.64
C ALA A 370 -35.35 -10.59 20.34
N TYR A 371 -35.02 -11.57 19.50
CA TYR A 371 -33.63 -11.87 19.15
C TYR A 371 -33.53 -12.30 17.68
N GLY A 372 -32.33 -12.20 17.11
CA GLY A 372 -32.11 -12.52 15.71
C GLY A 372 -30.64 -12.53 15.30
N SER A 373 -30.38 -12.58 14.00
CA SER A 373 -29.03 -12.63 13.40
C SER A 373 -28.57 -11.30 12.83
N THR A 374 -29.43 -10.28 12.80
CA THR A 374 -29.11 -8.96 12.25
C THR A 374 -28.78 -7.97 13.38
N PRO A 375 -27.67 -7.21 13.28
CA PRO A 375 -27.35 -6.17 14.26
C PRO A 375 -28.40 -5.06 14.25
N LYS A 376 -28.75 -4.56 15.43
CA LYS A 376 -29.57 -3.36 15.62
C LYS A 376 -28.89 -2.43 16.63
N VAL A 377 -29.01 -1.12 16.47
CA VAL A 377 -28.54 -0.17 17.49
C VAL A 377 -29.28 -0.43 18.81
N GLY A 378 -28.55 -0.45 19.92
CA GLY A 378 -29.08 -0.80 21.25
C GLY A 378 -29.30 -2.30 21.48
N SER A 379 -28.84 -3.17 20.57
CA SER A 379 -28.87 -4.62 20.79
C SER A 379 -27.60 -5.13 21.45
N LEU A 380 -27.74 -6.17 22.26
CA LEU A 380 -26.59 -6.95 22.74
C LEU A 380 -26.17 -7.92 21.66
N VAL A 381 -24.88 -7.96 21.33
CA VAL A 381 -24.30 -9.01 20.49
C VAL A 381 -23.64 -10.06 21.38
N ILE A 382 -23.95 -11.33 21.12
CA ILE A 382 -23.41 -12.46 21.88
C ILE A 382 -22.43 -13.24 21.00
N PHE A 383 -21.24 -13.47 21.54
CA PHE A 383 -20.20 -14.30 20.95
C PHE A 383 -20.09 -15.62 21.73
N ASP A 384 -19.93 -16.71 21.00
CA ASP A 384 -19.77 -18.02 21.59
C ASP A 384 -18.40 -18.22 22.26
N TYR A 385 -18.24 -19.37 22.92
CA TYR A 385 -16.94 -19.85 23.35
C TYR A 385 -16.07 -20.08 22.12
N ASN A 386 -15.02 -19.27 21.99
CA ASN A 386 -14.01 -19.48 20.96
C ASN A 386 -13.15 -20.73 21.28
N SER A 387 -12.13 -21.00 20.45
CA SER A 387 -11.16 -22.09 20.71
C SER A 387 -10.39 -21.94 22.04
N SER A 388 -10.42 -20.76 22.66
CA SER A 388 -9.80 -20.47 23.95
C SER A 388 -10.73 -20.73 25.14
N GLY A 389 -12.00 -21.08 24.89
CA GLY A 389 -12.98 -21.41 25.94
C GLY A 389 -13.69 -20.19 26.56
N ASP A 390 -13.55 -19.00 25.97
CA ASP A 390 -14.15 -17.76 26.51
C ASP A 390 -15.23 -17.20 25.58
N ALA A 391 -16.43 -17.01 26.12
CA ALA A 391 -17.54 -16.32 25.47
C ALA A 391 -17.49 -14.81 25.74
N HIS A 392 -18.19 -14.02 24.93
CA HIS A 392 -18.19 -12.56 25.07
C HIS A 392 -19.53 -11.90 24.76
N ILE A 393 -19.75 -10.70 25.30
CA ILE A 393 -20.94 -9.88 25.08
C ILE A 393 -20.55 -8.41 24.90
N ALA A 394 -21.17 -7.73 23.94
CA ALA A 394 -20.97 -6.30 23.71
C ALA A 394 -22.30 -5.61 23.35
N MET A 395 -22.33 -4.28 23.43
CA MET A 395 -23.48 -3.48 23.00
C MET A 395 -23.25 -2.93 21.59
N VAL A 396 -24.22 -3.05 20.70
CA VAL A 396 -24.19 -2.40 19.38
C VAL A 396 -24.56 -0.93 19.55
N GLU A 397 -23.55 -0.08 19.42
CA GLU A 397 -23.65 1.36 19.63
C GLU A 397 -24.00 2.12 18.36
N ALA A 398 -23.53 1.64 17.21
CA ALA A 398 -23.84 2.22 15.92
C ALA A 398 -23.77 1.16 14.82
N ILE A 399 -24.47 1.38 13.72
CA ILE A 399 -24.31 0.61 12.49
C ILE A 399 -23.93 1.59 11.41
N ILE A 400 -22.68 1.53 10.97
CA ILE A 400 -22.13 2.50 10.03
C ILE A 400 -21.74 1.77 8.76
N ASN A 401 -22.44 2.08 7.65
CA ASN A 401 -22.29 1.40 6.37
C ASN A 401 -22.44 -0.15 6.47
N GLY A 402 -23.40 -0.60 7.27
CA GLY A 402 -23.67 -2.03 7.49
C GLY A 402 -22.68 -2.72 8.44
N VAL A 403 -21.72 -1.98 9.00
CA VAL A 403 -20.76 -2.51 9.99
C VAL A 403 -21.17 -2.10 11.40
N PRO A 404 -21.38 -3.06 12.32
CA PRO A 404 -21.65 -2.76 13.73
C PRO A 404 -20.40 -2.21 14.42
N TYR A 405 -20.56 -1.10 15.13
CA TYR A 405 -19.61 -0.60 16.11
C TYR A 405 -20.13 -0.94 17.48
N VAL A 406 -19.28 -1.53 18.29
CA VAL A 406 -19.65 -2.05 19.60
C VAL A 406 -18.88 -1.37 20.71
N SER A 407 -19.52 -1.22 21.85
CA SER A 407 -18.87 -0.91 23.11
C SER A 407 -18.83 -2.15 23.99
N GLU A 408 -17.70 -2.34 24.66
CA GLU A 408 -17.47 -3.45 25.57
C GLU A 408 -16.41 -3.08 26.62
N SER A 409 -16.16 -4.00 27.54
CA SER A 409 -15.02 -3.87 28.43
C SER A 409 -14.38 -5.20 28.82
N GLY A 410 -13.07 -5.16 28.99
CA GLY A 410 -12.25 -6.23 29.55
C GLY A 410 -11.97 -6.03 31.05
N TYR A 411 -11.53 -7.10 31.71
CA TYR A 411 -11.12 -7.07 33.12
C TYR A 411 -9.60 -6.91 33.27
N SER A 412 -9.18 -6.34 34.41
CA SER A 412 -7.83 -6.47 34.94
C SER A 412 -7.91 -6.99 36.37
N MET A 413 -6.96 -7.83 36.80
CA MET A 413 -6.88 -8.28 38.19
C MET A 413 -6.31 -7.14 39.05
N THR A 414 -7.09 -6.62 39.99
CA THR A 414 -6.71 -5.46 40.82
C THR A 414 -7.21 -5.62 42.26
N SER A 415 -6.48 -5.04 43.23
CA SER A 415 -6.88 -4.95 44.64
C SER A 415 -7.87 -3.82 44.93
N VAL A 416 -8.14 -2.93 43.96
CA VAL A 416 -9.07 -1.80 44.09
C VAL A 416 -10.29 -1.94 43.17
N LYS A 417 -11.44 -1.40 43.61
CA LYS A 417 -12.67 -1.41 42.79
C LYS A 417 -12.49 -0.60 41.51
N PRO A 418 -13.22 -0.93 40.41
CA PRO A 418 -13.07 -0.19 39.18
C PRO A 418 -13.60 1.22 39.29
N THR A 419 -12.88 2.13 38.67
CA THR A 419 -13.25 3.49 38.36
C THR A 419 -13.32 3.66 36.85
N ALA A 420 -13.94 4.73 36.37
CA ALA A 420 -13.90 5.07 34.93
C ALA A 420 -12.46 5.11 34.38
N SER A 421 -11.46 5.34 35.24
CA SER A 421 -10.03 5.38 34.91
C SER A 421 -9.31 4.03 34.87
N ASN A 422 -9.91 2.91 35.29
CA ASN A 422 -9.24 1.60 35.33
C ASN A 422 -10.03 0.44 34.67
N ILE A 423 -11.16 0.75 34.02
CA ILE A 423 -11.89 -0.20 33.17
C ILE A 423 -11.20 -0.25 31.80
N SER A 424 -10.94 -1.46 31.31
CA SER A 424 -10.46 -1.68 29.94
C SER A 424 -11.62 -1.52 28.97
N PHE A 425 -12.04 -0.28 28.71
CA PHE A 425 -13.14 0.03 27.82
C PHE A 425 -12.67 0.02 26.36
N HIS A 426 -13.52 -0.52 25.49
CA HIS A 426 -13.30 -0.47 24.06
C HIS A 426 -14.58 -0.02 23.35
N TYR A 427 -14.44 0.92 22.42
CA TYR A 427 -15.44 1.24 21.40
C TYR A 427 -14.78 1.12 20.03
N GLY A 428 -15.36 0.32 19.14
CA GLY A 428 -14.78 0.14 17.81
C GLY A 428 -15.52 -0.82 16.90
N ASN A 429 -14.93 -1.07 15.74
CA ASN A 429 -15.47 -1.96 14.72
C ASN A 429 -15.54 -3.40 15.24
N MET A 430 -16.75 -3.96 15.28
CA MET A 430 -17.02 -5.30 15.82
C MET A 430 -16.20 -6.40 15.11
N TYR A 431 -15.95 -6.28 13.80
CA TYR A 431 -15.25 -7.30 13.03
C TYR A 431 -13.72 -7.26 13.18
N GLU A 432 -13.17 -6.14 13.64
CA GLU A 432 -11.74 -6.04 13.91
C GLU A 432 -11.41 -6.52 15.33
N TRP A 433 -12.30 -6.26 16.27
CA TRP A 433 -12.18 -6.67 17.65
C TRP A 433 -12.62 -8.13 17.88
N GLY A 434 -13.73 -8.55 17.27
CA GLY A 434 -14.27 -9.91 17.37
C GLY A 434 -13.54 -10.96 16.53
N ALA A 435 -12.38 -10.62 15.96
CA ALA A 435 -11.65 -11.38 14.93
C ALA A 435 -11.36 -12.83 15.31
N GLY A 436 -12.31 -13.73 15.02
CA GLY A 436 -12.24 -15.17 15.24
C GLY A 436 -13.35 -15.77 16.10
N ARG A 437 -14.18 -14.96 16.76
CA ARG A 437 -15.32 -15.45 17.58
C ARG A 437 -16.57 -15.60 16.72
N ARG A 438 -17.35 -16.68 16.91
CA ARG A 438 -18.62 -16.86 16.18
C ARG A 438 -19.72 -16.12 16.93
N ILE A 439 -20.55 -15.41 16.18
CA ILE A 439 -21.71 -14.70 16.73
C ILE A 439 -22.84 -15.72 16.93
N LEU A 440 -23.37 -15.81 18.16
CA LEU A 440 -24.57 -16.58 18.45
C LEU A 440 -25.83 -15.84 18.00
N GLY A 441 -25.85 -14.53 18.19
CA GLY A 441 -26.91 -13.65 17.70
C GLY A 441 -26.97 -12.33 18.45
N TYR A 442 -28.09 -11.64 18.25
CA TYR A 442 -28.38 -10.32 18.80
C TYR A 442 -29.66 -10.36 19.63
N ILE A 443 -29.65 -9.74 20.80
CA ILE A 443 -30.82 -9.55 21.68
C ILE A 443 -31.27 -8.10 21.58
N TYR A 444 -32.53 -7.88 21.19
CA TYR A 444 -33.10 -6.56 20.90
C TYR A 444 -33.79 -5.97 22.14
N LEU A 445 -33.10 -5.07 22.83
CA LEU A 445 -33.59 -4.47 24.08
C LEU A 445 -34.64 -3.36 23.85
N ILE A 446 -34.47 -2.61 22.75
CA ILE A 446 -35.27 -1.42 22.42
C ILE A 446 -36.10 -1.62 21.16
#